data_AF-A0A959H8N6-F1
#
_entry.id   AF-A0A959H8N6-F1
#
_cell.length_a   1.000
_cell.length_b   1.000
_cell.length_c   1.000
_cell.angle_alpha   90.00
_cell.angle_beta   90.00
_cell.angle_gamma   90.00
#
_symmetry.space_group_name_H-M   'P 1'
#
loop_
_entity.id
_entity.type
_entity.pdbx_description
1 polymer ?
#
loop_
_entity_poly.entity_id
_entity_poly.type
_entity_poly.pdbx_seq_one_letter_code
_entity_poly.pdbx_strand_id
1 'polypeptide(L)'
;MAIFPLWQWGCGLFFLLLIAGLGYGPAQGDFGWIAGLHLAAFLLYLFIYKKADNRPALYFFLGVAVIARLLLLGAFPQLSDDVYRFIWDGRLINQGVNPFAQAPVYYMQEGHQLPGLTPELFSRLNSQKYFTVYPPAAQFTFAAGTWAFPHSLYGAAAVMKLFLLFAEVGTLALMLKLLRRWHLPEKGVLL
;
A
#
# COMPACT_ATOMS: atom_id res chain seq x y z
N MET A 1 -20.00 19.18 21.47
CA MET A 1 -19.08 18.09 21.07
C MET A 1 -19.92 16.89 20.70
N ALA A 2 -19.84 16.38 19.46
CA ALA A 2 -20.49 15.12 19.13
C ALA A 2 -19.71 14.00 19.82
N ILE A 3 -20.27 13.42 20.87
CA ILE A 3 -19.68 12.26 21.55
C ILE A 3 -20.10 11.04 20.73
N PHE A 4 -19.13 10.42 20.06
CA PHE A 4 -19.35 9.18 19.33
C PHE A 4 -19.67 8.03 20.30
N PRO A 5 -20.69 7.19 20.02
CA PRO A 5 -21.05 6.08 20.89
C PRO A 5 -19.91 5.06 21.04
N LEU A 6 -19.85 4.40 22.20
CA LEU A 6 -18.79 3.44 22.56
C LEU A 6 -18.56 2.34 21.51
N TRP A 7 -19.62 1.89 20.83
CA TRP A 7 -19.49 0.86 19.79
C TRP A 7 -18.63 1.32 18.61
N GLN A 8 -18.64 2.62 18.26
CA GLN A 8 -17.82 3.16 17.17
C GLN A 8 -16.35 3.12 17.53
N TRP A 9 -16.01 3.56 18.75
CA TRP A 9 -14.65 3.48 19.27
C TRP A 9 -14.17 2.03 19.37
N GLY A 10 -15.00 1.12 19.89
CA GLY A 10 -14.69 -0.30 19.97
C GLY A 10 -14.43 -0.92 18.60
N CYS A 11 -15.31 -0.68 17.63
CA CYS A 11 -15.12 -1.18 16.26
C CYS A 11 -13.91 -0.54 15.59
N GLY A 12 -13.70 0.77 15.77
CA GLY A 12 -12.57 1.50 15.19
C GLY A 12 -11.23 0.99 15.72
N LEU A 13 -11.10 0.86 17.04
CA LEU A 13 -9.89 0.31 17.66
C LEU A 13 -9.66 -1.14 17.23
N PHE A 14 -10.69 -1.97 17.25
CA PHE A 14 -10.56 -3.36 16.84
C PHE A 14 -10.14 -3.48 15.36
N PHE A 15 -10.71 -2.67 14.47
CA PHE A 15 -10.28 -2.60 13.08
C PHE A 15 -8.79 -2.21 12.96
N LEU A 16 -8.35 -1.17 13.68
CA LEU A 16 -6.94 -0.76 13.67
C LEU A 16 -5.99 -1.86 14.17
N LEU A 17 -6.39 -2.62 15.19
CA LEU A 17 -5.62 -3.76 15.70
C LEU A 17 -5.53 -4.89 14.67
N LEU A 18 -6.62 -5.18 13.94
CA LEU A 18 -6.60 -6.17 12.86
C LEU A 18 -5.68 -5.73 11.72
N ILE A 19 -5.74 -4.45 11.31
CA ILE A 19 -4.85 -3.90 10.28
C ILE A 19 -3.39 -3.89 10.72
N ALA A 20 -3.12 -3.54 11.99
CA ALA A 20 -1.77 -3.64 12.54
C ALA A 20 -1.27 -5.09 12.57
N GLY A 21 -2.12 -6.03 12.98
CA GLY A 21 -1.82 -7.46 12.95
C GLY A 21 -1.44 -7.92 11.54
N LEU A 22 -2.17 -7.48 10.52
CA LEU A 22 -1.89 -7.79 9.11
C LEU A 22 -0.60 -7.16 8.60
N GLY A 23 -0.32 -5.91 8.95
CA GLY A 23 0.83 -5.16 8.43
C GLY A 23 2.16 -5.54 9.06
N TYR A 24 2.15 -5.98 10.33
CA TYR A 24 3.37 -6.19 11.11
C TYR A 24 3.61 -7.64 11.56
N GLY A 25 2.59 -8.50 11.48
CA GLY A 25 2.65 -9.86 12.01
C GLY A 25 3.10 -10.91 10.99
N PRO A 26 2.26 -11.25 9.99
CA PRO A 26 2.48 -12.41 9.14
C PRO A 26 3.52 -12.16 8.04
N ALA A 27 4.28 -13.21 7.74
CA ALA A 27 5.02 -13.33 6.49
C ALA A 27 4.07 -13.75 5.35
N GLN A 28 4.49 -13.54 4.10
CA GLN A 28 3.69 -13.87 2.91
C GLN A 28 3.12 -15.31 2.89
N GLY A 29 3.84 -16.28 3.46
CA GLY A 29 3.44 -17.69 3.49
C GLY A 29 2.42 -18.05 4.58
N ASP A 30 2.10 -17.13 5.51
CA ASP A 30 1.27 -17.42 6.69
C ASP A 30 -0.23 -17.38 6.38
N PHE A 31 -0.67 -18.25 5.47
CA PHE A 31 -2.03 -18.25 4.92
C PHE A 31 -3.11 -18.22 6.01
N GLY A 32 -3.01 -19.07 7.03
CA GLY A 32 -4.02 -19.13 8.09
C GLY A 32 -4.14 -17.82 8.87
N TRP A 33 -3.01 -17.15 9.14
CA TRP A 33 -2.97 -15.88 9.84
C TRP A 33 -3.54 -14.76 8.98
N ILE A 34 -3.08 -14.67 7.73
CA ILE A 34 -3.55 -13.69 6.74
C ILE A 34 -5.06 -13.85 6.53
N ALA A 35 -5.53 -15.06 6.23
CA ALA A 35 -6.94 -15.35 5.96
C ALA A 35 -7.82 -15.06 7.18
N GLY A 36 -7.38 -15.46 8.38
CA GLY A 36 -8.13 -15.23 9.62
C GLY A 36 -8.31 -13.74 9.94
N LEU A 37 -7.21 -12.97 9.88
CA LEU A 37 -7.27 -11.53 10.14
C LEU A 37 -8.04 -10.77 9.05
N HIS A 38 -7.85 -11.12 7.76
CA HIS A 38 -8.61 -10.52 6.67
C HIS A 38 -10.11 -10.82 6.80
N LEU A 39 -10.49 -12.06 7.11
CA LEU A 39 -11.89 -12.44 7.31
C LEU A 39 -12.51 -11.68 8.49
N ALA A 40 -11.80 -11.57 9.62
CA ALA A 40 -12.25 -10.80 10.77
C ALA A 40 -12.44 -9.32 10.42
N ALA A 41 -11.48 -8.71 9.71
CA ALA A 41 -11.56 -7.33 9.27
C ALA A 41 -12.74 -7.11 8.30
N PHE A 42 -12.97 -8.06 7.39
CA PHE A 42 -14.07 -8.01 6.44
C PHE A 42 -15.44 -8.13 7.13
N LEU A 43 -15.63 -9.07 8.05
CA LEU A 43 -16.88 -9.22 8.82
C LEU A 43 -17.16 -7.97 9.67
N LEU A 44 -16.12 -7.40 10.28
CA LEU A 44 -16.22 -6.14 11.02
C LEU A 44 -16.59 -4.98 10.09
N TYR A 45 -15.98 -4.89 8.91
CA TYR A 45 -16.33 -3.91 7.89
C TYR A 45 -17.81 -4.05 7.48
N LEU A 46 -18.33 -5.26 7.24
CA LEU A 46 -19.75 -5.48 6.91
C LEU A 46 -20.67 -5.00 8.04
N PHE A 47 -20.29 -5.25 9.30
CA PHE A 47 -21.02 -4.75 10.46
C PHE A 47 -21.02 -3.21 10.50
N ILE A 48 -19.86 -2.58 10.35
CA ILE A 48 -19.69 -1.12 10.30
C ILE A 48 -20.53 -0.53 9.15
N TYR A 49 -20.43 -1.10 7.95
CA TYR A 49 -21.20 -0.68 6.78
C TYR A 49 -22.71 -0.72 7.08
N LYS A 50 -23.23 -1.78 7.70
CA LYS A 50 -24.64 -1.86 8.06
C LYS A 50 -25.05 -0.81 9.10
N LYS A 51 -24.20 -0.53 10.09
CA LYS A 51 -24.50 0.37 11.22
C LYS A 51 -24.19 1.85 10.99
N ALA A 52 -23.26 2.19 10.11
CA ALA A 52 -22.94 3.56 9.74
C ALA A 52 -24.00 4.09 8.77
N ASP A 53 -25.15 4.50 9.31
CA ASP A 53 -26.32 4.97 8.56
C ASP A 53 -26.46 6.49 8.48
N ASN A 54 -25.73 7.21 9.33
CA ASN A 54 -25.73 8.66 9.40
C ASN A 54 -24.37 9.26 9.05
N ARG A 55 -24.37 10.54 8.66
CA ARG A 55 -23.15 11.27 8.27
C ARG A 55 -22.08 11.26 9.37
N PRO A 56 -22.36 11.59 10.65
CA PRO A 56 -21.34 11.55 11.70
C PRO A 56 -20.64 10.19 11.81
N ALA A 57 -21.38 9.09 11.80
CA ALA A 57 -20.81 7.74 11.82
C ALA A 57 -19.95 7.46 10.59
N LEU A 58 -20.40 7.85 9.40
CA LEU A 58 -19.64 7.71 8.16
C LEU A 58 -18.28 8.41 8.25
N TYR A 59 -18.26 9.71 8.60
CA TYR A 59 -17.01 10.47 8.69
C TYR A 59 -16.09 9.97 9.81
N PHE A 60 -16.64 9.45 10.91
CA PHE A 60 -15.85 8.78 11.94
C PHE A 60 -15.08 7.59 11.36
N PHE A 61 -15.75 6.68 10.65
CA PHE A 61 -15.09 5.50 10.09
C PHE A 61 -14.19 5.80 8.90
N LEU A 62 -14.48 6.86 8.12
CA LEU A 62 -13.51 7.38 7.14
C LEU A 62 -12.23 7.88 7.83
N GLY A 63 -12.35 8.54 8.98
CA GLY A 63 -11.22 8.91 9.82
C GLY A 63 -10.42 7.70 10.30
N VAL A 64 -11.11 6.66 10.80
CA VAL A 64 -10.48 5.38 11.17
C VAL A 64 -9.75 4.75 9.98
N ALA A 65 -10.34 4.76 8.78
CA ALA A 65 -9.70 4.22 7.58
C ALA A 65 -8.41 4.96 7.22
N VAL A 66 -8.41 6.30 7.30
CA VAL A 66 -7.18 7.10 7.08
C VAL A 66 -6.12 6.79 8.14
N ILE A 67 -6.51 6.68 9.41
CA ILE A 67 -5.59 6.30 10.50
C ILE A 67 -5.00 4.90 10.25
N ALA A 68 -5.80 3.96 9.77
CA ALA A 68 -5.34 2.62 9.42
C ALA A 68 -4.26 2.67 8.32
N ARG A 69 -4.42 3.53 7.31
CA ARG A 69 -3.40 3.73 6.27
C ARG A 69 -2.14 4.40 6.79
N LEU A 70 -2.27 5.40 7.67
CA LEU A 70 -1.13 6.03 8.34
C LEU A 70 -0.35 5.02 9.19
N LEU A 71 -1.05 4.14 9.91
CA LEU A 71 -0.43 3.08 10.69
C LEU A 71 0.41 2.14 9.82
N LEU A 72 -0.03 1.83 8.60
CA LEU A 72 0.71 1.00 7.65
C LEU A 72 1.89 1.71 6.98
N LEU A 73 2.04 3.03 7.09
CA LEU A 73 3.26 3.72 6.63
C LEU A 73 4.50 3.23 7.39
N GLY A 74 4.35 2.81 8.65
CA GLY A 74 5.42 2.23 9.45
C GLY A 74 5.75 0.76 9.14
N ALA A 75 4.87 0.04 8.43
CA ALA A 75 5.05 -1.38 8.14
C ALA A 75 5.90 -1.59 6.89
N PHE A 76 6.96 -2.40 6.94
CA PHE A 76 7.60 -2.81 5.69
C PHE A 76 6.66 -3.78 4.93
N PRO A 77 6.53 -3.70 3.58
CA PRO A 77 5.69 -4.63 2.84
C PRO A 77 6.21 -6.07 2.99
N GLN A 78 5.41 -6.93 3.62
CA GLN A 78 5.77 -8.33 3.92
C GLN A 78 4.84 -9.35 3.24
N LEU A 79 3.70 -8.90 2.71
CA LEU A 79 2.70 -9.76 2.06
C LEU A 79 2.97 -9.96 0.56
N SER A 80 3.97 -9.30 0.00
CA SER A 80 4.45 -9.47 -1.37
C SER A 80 5.93 -9.07 -1.45
N ASP A 81 6.67 -9.75 -2.33
CA ASP A 81 8.06 -9.45 -2.68
C ASP A 81 8.22 -8.36 -3.75
N ASP A 82 7.12 -7.86 -4.32
CA ASP A 82 7.17 -6.89 -5.43
C ASP A 82 7.89 -5.59 -5.06
N VAL A 83 7.96 -5.25 -3.78
CA VAL A 83 8.72 -4.10 -3.28
C VAL A 83 10.19 -4.13 -3.74
N TYR A 84 10.79 -5.32 -3.82
CA TYR A 84 12.16 -5.46 -4.30
C TYR A 84 12.25 -5.15 -5.79
N ARG A 85 11.22 -5.51 -6.56
CA ARG A 85 11.15 -5.19 -7.99
C ARG A 85 10.95 -3.70 -8.23
N PHE A 86 10.13 -3.04 -7.41
CA PHE A 86 9.96 -1.59 -7.44
C PHE A 86 11.29 -0.89 -7.22
N ILE A 87 12.02 -1.29 -6.18
CA ILE A 87 13.33 -0.72 -5.86
C ILE A 87 14.35 -0.99 -6.98
N TRP A 88 14.33 -2.19 -7.58
CA TRP A 88 15.18 -2.52 -8.71
C TRP A 88 14.94 -1.59 -9.90
N ASP A 89 13.69 -1.47 -10.34
CA ASP A 89 13.35 -0.63 -11.50
C ASP A 89 13.59 0.86 -11.21
N GLY A 90 13.29 1.33 -9.99
CA GLY A 90 13.58 2.70 -9.59
C GLY A 90 15.07 3.02 -9.64
N ARG A 91 15.93 2.08 -9.23
CA ARG A 91 17.40 2.22 -9.32
C ARG A 91 17.89 2.23 -10.76
N LEU A 92 17.27 1.47 -11.68
CA LEU A 92 17.57 1.54 -13.10
C LEU A 92 17.25 2.93 -13.67
N ILE A 93 16.05 3.45 -13.39
CA ILE A 93 15.62 4.77 -13.88
C ILE A 93 16.54 5.87 -13.38
N ASN A 94 16.92 5.84 -12.10
CA ASN A 94 17.83 6.83 -11.51
C ASN A 94 19.25 6.79 -12.11
N GLN A 95 19.59 5.75 -12.87
CA GLN A 95 20.83 5.61 -13.63
C GLN A 95 20.65 5.90 -15.13
N GLY A 96 19.47 6.42 -15.53
CA GLY A 96 19.16 6.69 -16.93
C GLY A 96 18.86 5.44 -17.76
N VAL A 97 18.63 4.29 -17.11
CA VAL A 97 18.38 3.01 -17.79
C VAL A 97 16.87 2.75 -17.87
N ASN A 98 16.42 2.35 -19.06
CA ASN A 98 15.04 1.98 -19.30
C ASN A 98 14.72 0.61 -18.63
N PRO A 99 13.82 0.55 -17.62
CA PRO A 99 13.52 -0.70 -16.90
C PRO A 99 12.78 -1.74 -17.74
N PHE A 100 12.23 -1.34 -18.90
CA PHE A 100 11.57 -2.23 -19.85
C PHE A 100 12.54 -2.91 -20.82
N ALA A 101 13.80 -2.45 -20.90
CA ALA A 101 14.74 -2.90 -21.91
C ALA A 101 15.34 -4.28 -21.61
N GLN A 102 15.54 -4.62 -20.34
CA GLN A 102 16.20 -5.86 -19.91
C GLN A 102 15.58 -6.42 -18.62
N ALA A 103 15.55 -7.74 -18.50
CA ALA A 103 15.18 -8.42 -17.25
C ALA A 103 16.31 -8.31 -16.21
N PRO A 104 16.03 -8.40 -14.91
CA PRO A 104 17.04 -8.28 -13.85
C PRO A 104 18.25 -9.20 -14.01
N VAL A 105 18.05 -10.42 -14.52
CA VAL A 105 19.12 -11.41 -14.74
C VAL A 105 20.22 -10.92 -15.68
N TYR A 106 19.90 -10.02 -16.62
CA TYR A 106 20.88 -9.41 -17.53
C TYR A 106 21.98 -8.65 -16.75
N TYR A 107 21.59 -7.88 -15.72
CA TYR A 107 22.52 -7.07 -14.94
C TYR A 107 23.37 -7.88 -13.95
N MET A 108 23.12 -9.18 -13.82
CA MET A 108 23.96 -10.10 -13.04
C MET A 108 25.10 -10.71 -13.88
N GLN A 109 25.08 -10.51 -15.20
CA GLN A 109 26.13 -10.98 -16.10
C GLN A 109 27.35 -10.03 -16.07
N GLU A 110 28.53 -10.59 -16.31
CA GLU A 110 29.78 -9.82 -16.38
C GLU A 110 29.70 -8.71 -17.43
N GLY A 111 30.06 -7.48 -17.04
CA GLY A 111 30.04 -6.31 -17.93
C GLY A 111 28.69 -5.58 -17.98
N HIS A 112 27.66 -6.06 -17.28
CA HIS A 112 26.33 -5.44 -17.22
C HIS A 112 25.95 -4.98 -15.81
N GLN A 113 26.84 -5.12 -14.82
CA GLN A 113 26.54 -4.69 -13.46
C GLN A 113 26.38 -3.18 -13.35
N LEU A 114 25.43 -2.76 -12.52
CA LEU A 114 25.13 -1.36 -12.25
C LEU A 114 25.18 -1.07 -10.76
N PRO A 115 25.69 0.10 -10.33
CA PRO A 115 25.69 0.50 -8.93
C PRO A 115 24.31 0.36 -8.27
N GLY A 116 24.27 -0.23 -7.07
CA GLY A 116 23.02 -0.43 -6.32
C GLY A 116 22.15 -1.59 -6.81
N LEU A 117 22.45 -2.26 -7.93
CA LEU A 117 21.81 -3.52 -8.31
C LEU A 117 22.66 -4.70 -7.81
N THR A 118 22.52 -5.02 -6.52
CA THR A 118 23.39 -5.99 -5.86
C THR A 118 22.82 -7.42 -5.95
N PRO A 119 23.66 -8.46 -5.84
CA PRO A 119 23.20 -9.85 -5.77
C PRO A 119 22.20 -10.11 -4.64
N GLU A 120 22.32 -9.40 -3.51
CA GLU A 120 21.40 -9.51 -2.38
C GLU A 120 20.02 -8.93 -2.67
N LEU A 121 19.93 -7.85 -3.46
CA LEU A 121 18.65 -7.34 -3.93
C LEU A 121 18.06 -8.28 -5.00
N PHE A 122 18.90 -8.76 -5.92
CA PHE A 122 18.50 -9.67 -6.99
C PHE A 122 17.91 -10.98 -6.45
N SER A 123 18.51 -11.57 -5.40
CA SER A 123 18.06 -12.83 -4.81
C SER A 123 16.67 -12.74 -4.16
N ARG A 124 16.20 -11.53 -3.82
CA ARG A 124 14.88 -11.28 -3.24
C ARG A 124 13.80 -10.99 -4.28
N LEU A 125 14.16 -10.85 -5.56
CA LEU A 125 13.18 -10.64 -6.62
C LEU A 125 12.40 -11.93 -6.87
N ASN A 126 11.08 -11.86 -6.81
CA ASN A 126 10.19 -12.89 -7.37
C ASN A 126 10.20 -12.91 -8.92
N SER A 127 10.85 -11.92 -9.57
CA SER A 127 10.73 -11.63 -11.00
C SER A 127 12.07 -11.53 -11.74
N GLN A 128 13.10 -12.25 -11.28
CA GLN A 128 14.48 -12.19 -11.78
C GLN A 128 14.64 -12.31 -13.30
N LYS A 129 13.81 -13.15 -13.93
CA LYS A 129 13.87 -13.47 -15.37
C LYS A 129 12.79 -12.77 -16.20
N TYR A 130 11.98 -11.92 -15.57
CA TYR A 130 10.85 -11.26 -16.24
C TYR A 130 11.14 -9.79 -16.47
N PHE A 131 10.67 -9.27 -17.60
CA PHE A 131 10.60 -7.84 -17.85
C PHE A 131 9.63 -7.18 -16.87
N THR A 132 9.83 -5.89 -16.62
CA THR A 132 8.88 -5.16 -15.78
C THR A 132 7.52 -5.07 -16.46
N VAL A 133 6.47 -5.27 -15.67
CA VAL A 133 5.07 -5.13 -16.08
C VAL A 133 4.45 -3.83 -15.56
N TYR A 134 5.21 -3.06 -14.78
CA TYR A 134 4.70 -1.89 -14.09
C TYR A 134 4.65 -0.68 -15.03
N PRO A 135 3.49 0.00 -15.15
CA PRO A 135 3.32 1.11 -16.08
C PRO A 135 4.17 2.33 -15.69
N PRO A 136 4.42 3.28 -16.62
CA PRO A 136 5.25 4.46 -16.36
C PRO A 136 4.86 5.28 -15.13
N ALA A 137 3.55 5.38 -14.82
CA ALA A 137 3.08 6.07 -13.62
C ALA A 137 3.56 5.40 -12.33
N ALA A 138 3.60 4.07 -12.27
CA ALA A 138 4.13 3.33 -11.12
C ALA A 138 5.66 3.49 -11.04
N GLN A 139 6.33 3.36 -12.18
CA GLN A 139 7.78 3.53 -12.32
C GLN A 139 8.26 4.90 -11.80
N PHE A 140 7.49 5.96 -12.01
CA PHE A 140 7.77 7.27 -11.43
C PHE A 140 7.84 7.23 -9.89
N THR A 141 6.90 6.55 -9.23
CA THR A 141 6.90 6.44 -7.77
C THR A 141 8.09 5.62 -7.26
N PHE A 142 8.51 4.62 -8.04
CA PHE A 142 9.66 3.79 -7.74
C PHE A 142 10.96 4.60 -7.79
N ALA A 143 11.16 5.31 -8.90
CA ALA A 143 12.29 6.20 -9.12
C ALA A 143 12.36 7.29 -8.04
N ALA A 144 11.23 7.94 -7.71
CA ALA A 144 11.15 8.94 -6.65
C ALA A 144 11.55 8.35 -5.28
N GLY A 145 11.09 7.14 -4.95
CA GLY A 145 11.44 6.46 -3.71
C GLY A 145 12.93 6.13 -3.63
N THR A 146 13.50 5.55 -4.68
CA THR A 146 14.93 5.21 -4.72
C THR A 146 15.83 6.41 -4.92
N TRP A 147 15.30 7.55 -5.38
CA TRP A 147 16.04 8.82 -5.46
C TRP A 147 16.13 9.48 -4.09
N ALA A 148 15.00 9.53 -3.36
CA ALA A 148 14.95 10.09 -2.01
C ALA A 148 15.74 9.22 -0.99
N PHE A 149 15.69 7.90 -1.15
CA PHE A 149 16.35 6.93 -0.27
C PHE A 149 17.16 5.89 -1.06
N PRO A 150 18.32 6.25 -1.64
CA PRO A 150 19.08 5.37 -2.53
C PRO A 150 19.60 4.09 -1.85
N HIS A 151 19.91 4.18 -0.55
CA HIS A 151 20.51 3.09 0.22
C HIS A 151 19.55 2.42 1.21
N SER A 152 18.29 2.86 1.31
CA SER A 152 17.32 2.32 2.27
C SER A 152 16.10 1.74 1.57
N LEU A 153 15.95 0.42 1.63
CA LEU A 153 14.77 -0.27 1.09
C LEU A 153 13.49 0.20 1.79
N TYR A 154 13.58 0.36 3.11
CA TYR A 154 12.46 0.84 3.93
C TYR A 154 12.09 2.29 3.57
N GLY A 155 13.08 3.18 3.43
CA GLY A 155 12.84 4.57 3.05
C GLY A 155 12.21 4.70 1.67
N ALA A 156 12.72 3.95 0.68
CA ALA A 156 12.15 3.92 -0.66
C ALA A 156 10.70 3.41 -0.65
N ALA A 157 10.43 2.31 0.07
CA ALA A 157 9.08 1.78 0.23
C ALA A 157 8.14 2.76 0.95
N ALA A 158 8.62 3.50 1.95
CA ALA A 158 7.84 4.53 2.64
C ALA A 158 7.41 5.65 1.69
N VAL A 159 8.31 6.13 0.83
CA VAL A 159 7.98 7.14 -0.19
C VAL A 159 6.94 6.61 -1.19
N MET A 160 7.09 5.38 -1.69
CA MET A 160 6.10 4.76 -2.57
C MET A 160 4.72 4.69 -1.90
N LYS A 161 4.67 4.30 -0.62
CA LYS A 161 3.42 4.27 0.15
C LYS A 161 2.83 5.65 0.40
N LEU A 162 3.64 6.72 0.49
CA LEU A 162 3.12 8.10 0.57
C LEU A 162 2.38 8.49 -0.72
N PHE A 163 2.91 8.15 -1.89
CA PHE A 163 2.18 8.35 -3.16
C PHE A 163 0.86 7.60 -3.18
N LEU A 164 0.85 6.33 -2.73
CA LEU A 164 -0.37 5.53 -2.63
C LEU A 164 -1.36 6.16 -1.64
N LEU A 165 -0.91 6.60 -0.46
CA LEU A 165 -1.77 7.25 0.53
C LEU A 165 -2.42 8.52 -0.03
N PHE A 166 -1.65 9.37 -0.73
CA PHE A 166 -2.21 10.57 -1.36
C PHE A 166 -3.23 10.22 -2.46
N ALA A 167 -2.96 9.19 -3.26
CA ALA A 167 -3.90 8.71 -4.26
C ALA A 167 -5.19 8.15 -3.63
N GLU A 168 -5.09 7.41 -2.53
CA GLU A 168 -6.24 6.86 -1.79
C GLU A 168 -7.08 7.96 -1.14
N VAL A 169 -6.46 8.92 -0.44
CA VAL A 169 -7.16 10.07 0.14
C VAL A 169 -7.79 10.94 -0.96
N GLY A 170 -7.07 11.16 -2.06
CA GLY A 170 -7.59 11.85 -3.24
C GLY A 170 -8.81 11.15 -3.84
N THR A 171 -8.76 9.82 -3.95
CA THR A 171 -9.86 8.99 -4.44
C THR A 171 -11.08 9.10 -3.53
N LEU A 172 -10.91 8.99 -2.21
CA LEU A 172 -11.99 9.17 -1.23
C LEU A 172 -12.64 10.56 -1.37
N ALA A 173 -11.83 11.61 -1.48
CA ALA A 173 -12.33 12.98 -1.65
C ALA A 173 -13.09 13.16 -2.97
N LEU A 174 -12.59 12.59 -4.07
CA LEU A 174 -13.24 12.65 -5.39
C LEU A 174 -14.54 11.84 -5.41
N MET A 175 -14.56 10.64 -4.84
CA MET A 175 -15.77 9.82 -4.71
C MET A 175 -16.87 10.56 -3.94
N LEU A 176 -16.53 11.17 -2.79
CA LEU A 176 -17.50 11.98 -2.03
C LEU A 176 -18.02 13.17 -2.86
N LYS A 177 -17.15 13.84 -3.62
CA LYS A 177 -17.57 14.94 -4.52
C LYS A 177 -18.50 14.44 -5.62
N LEU A 178 -18.21 13.31 -6.24
CA LEU A 178 -19.03 12.71 -7.31
C LEU A 178 -20.39 12.26 -6.77
N LEU A 179 -20.43 11.58 -5.62
CA LEU A 179 -21.69 11.15 -4.98
C LEU A 179 -22.59 12.35 -4.69
N ARG A 180 -22.05 13.43 -4.11
CA ARG A 180 -22.80 14.68 -3.88
C ARG A 180 -23.28 15.30 -5.19
N ARG A 181 -22.42 15.34 -6.22
CA ARG A 181 -22.73 15.94 -7.52
C ARG A 181 -23.87 15.19 -8.23
N TRP A 182 -23.94 13.88 -8.07
CA TRP A 182 -24.99 13.03 -8.63
C TRP A 182 -26.17 12.78 -7.69
N HIS A 183 -26.21 13.46 -6.54
CA HIS A 183 -27.26 13.30 -5.52
C HIS A 183 -27.43 11.86 -5.02
N LEU A 184 -26.33 11.10 -5.00
CA LEU A 184 -26.27 9.74 -4.46
C LEU A 184 -25.90 9.75 -2.97
N PRO A 185 -26.28 8.74 -2.19
CA PRO A 185 -25.93 8.66 -0.78
C PRO A 185 -24.40 8.62 -0.57
N GLU A 186 -23.88 9.50 0.30
CA GLU A 186 -22.43 9.54 0.62
C GLU A 186 -21.90 8.21 1.16
N LYS A 187 -22.76 7.41 1.80
CA LYS A 187 -22.45 6.06 2.28
C LYS A 187 -21.93 5.13 1.18
N GLY A 188 -22.25 5.42 -0.09
CA GLY A 188 -21.68 4.72 -1.25
C GLY A 188 -20.16 4.78 -1.35
N VAL A 189 -19.49 5.70 -0.63
CA VAL A 189 -18.01 5.73 -0.55
C VAL A 189 -17.42 4.52 0.18
N LEU A 190 -18.23 3.82 0.98
CA LEU A 190 -17.80 2.62 1.69
C LEU A 190 -17.89 1.37 0.80
N LEU A 191 -18.57 1.44 -0.35
CA LEU A 191 -18.67 0.34 -1.32
C LEU A 191 -17.46 0.32 -2.25
#